data_AF-A0A0A7EE20-F1
#
_entry.id   AF-A0A0A7EE20-F1
#
_cell.length_a   1.000
_cell.length_b   1.000
_cell.length_c   1.000
_cell.angle_alpha   90.00
_cell.angle_beta   90.00
_cell.angle_gamma   90.00
#
_symmetry.space_group_name_H-M   'P 1'
#
loop_
_entity.id
_entity.type
_entity.pdbx_description
1 polymer ?
#
loop_
_entity_poly.entity_id
_entity_poly.type
_entity_poly.pdbx_seq_one_letter_code
_entity_poly.pdbx_strand_id
1 'polypeptide(L)'
;MYSEWKFQLAQHEIRITNNWLTGLKLYVDGKLKGKNRFPIALGTHTFIKTELENLGTLEVIPFALFTVEVSVKLTTETESLLVYSSHERLSLNTQRYINQLNS
;
A
#
# COMPACT_ATOMS: atom_id res chain seq x y z
N MET A 1 -11.47 -14.52 -7.33
CA MET A 1 -10.26 -13.84 -7.84
C MET A 1 -9.41 -13.42 -6.65
N TYR A 2 -8.10 -13.71 -6.71
CA TYR A 2 -7.13 -13.37 -5.67
C TYR A 2 -5.99 -12.57 -6.31
N SER A 3 -5.63 -11.45 -5.69
CA SER A 3 -4.48 -10.62 -6.08
C SER A 3 -3.58 -10.42 -4.87
N GLU A 4 -2.28 -10.37 -5.11
CA GLU A 4 -1.27 -10.18 -4.08
C GLU A 4 -0.18 -9.26 -4.57
N TRP A 5 0.21 -8.32 -3.72
CA TRP A 5 1.30 -7.38 -3.97
C TRP A 5 2.25 -7.42 -2.78
N LYS A 6 3.55 -7.50 -3.07
CA LYS A 6 4.63 -7.51 -2.08
C LYS A 6 5.73 -6.56 -2.49
N PHE A 7 6.23 -5.81 -1.53
CA PHE A 7 7.39 -4.95 -1.70
C PHE A 7 8.06 -4.68 -0.36
N GLN A 8 9.32 -4.28 -0.40
CA GLN A 8 10.08 -3.84 0.76
C GLN A 8 9.99 -2.33 0.90
N LEU A 9 9.78 -1.87 2.13
CA LEU A 9 9.86 -0.46 2.50
C LEU A 9 10.65 -0.30 3.79
N ALA A 10 11.87 0.23 3.65
CA ALA A 10 12.92 0.14 4.65
C ALA A 10 13.14 -1.31 5.12
N GLN A 11 13.05 -1.54 6.44
CA GLN A 11 13.16 -2.84 7.08
C GLN A 11 11.86 -3.65 7.10
N HIS A 12 10.77 -3.13 6.50
CA HIS A 12 9.44 -3.75 6.59
C HIS A 12 9.03 -4.46 5.29
N GLU A 13 8.60 -5.72 5.43
CA GLU A 13 7.91 -6.41 4.35
C GLU A 13 6.44 -5.99 4.32
N ILE A 14 6.06 -5.32 3.24
CA ILE A 14 4.67 -4.93 3.01
C ILE A 14 4.01 -5.95 2.10
N ARG A 15 2.90 -6.53 2.57
CA ARG A 15 2.08 -7.46 1.77
C ARG A 15 0.62 -7.02 1.77
N ILE A 16 0.07 -6.85 0.58
CA ILE A 16 -1.34 -6.53 0.36
C ILE A 16 -1.98 -7.69 -0.38
N THR A 17 -3.13 -8.15 0.11
CA THR A 17 -3.92 -9.19 -0.56
C THR A 17 -5.32 -8.68 -0.81
N ASN A 18 -5.87 -8.94 -1.99
CA ASN A 18 -7.29 -8.76 -2.26
C ASN A 18 -7.93 -10.09 -2.61
N ASN A 19 -9.07 -10.39 -1.97
CA ASN A 19 -9.90 -11.53 -2.32
C ASN A 19 -11.36 -11.08 -2.37
N TRP A 20 -12.07 -11.40 -3.44
CA TRP A 20 -13.48 -11.02 -3.62
C TRP A 20 -14.38 -11.34 -2.40
N LEU A 21 -14.14 -12.47 -1.72
CA LEU A 21 -14.94 -12.90 -0.57
C LEU A 21 -14.53 -12.25 0.75
N THR A 22 -13.23 -11.93 0.92
CA THR A 22 -12.71 -11.45 2.21
C THR A 22 -12.26 -10.00 2.21
N GLY A 23 -12.28 -9.37 1.04
CA GLY A 23 -11.81 -8.02 0.77
C GLY A 23 -10.29 -7.88 0.75
N LEU A 24 -9.86 -6.62 0.85
CA LEU A 24 -8.48 -6.16 0.91
C LEU A 24 -7.91 -6.34 2.31
N LYS A 25 -6.66 -6.76 2.43
CA LYS A 25 -5.93 -6.88 3.70
C LYS A 25 -4.52 -6.35 3.55
N LEU A 26 -4.04 -5.70 4.59
CA LEU A 26 -2.66 -5.21 4.71
C LEU A 26 -1.94 -5.98 5.80
N TYR A 27 -0.76 -6.49 5.47
CA TYR A 27 0.18 -7.13 6.36
C TYR A 27 1.49 -6.36 6.36
N VAL A 28 2.08 -6.19 7.53
CA VAL A 28 3.42 -5.63 7.75
C VAL A 28 4.19 -6.65 8.57
N ASP A 29 5.32 -7.13 8.03
CA ASP A 29 6.15 -8.18 8.66
C ASP A 29 5.33 -9.41 9.06
N GLY A 30 4.46 -9.85 8.15
CA GLY A 30 3.55 -10.98 8.35
C GLY A 30 2.35 -10.71 9.29
N LYS A 31 2.30 -9.57 10.00
CA LYS A 31 1.22 -9.23 10.94
C LYS A 31 0.09 -8.48 10.22
N LEU A 32 -1.16 -8.92 10.41
CA LEU A 32 -2.33 -8.23 9.87
C LEU A 32 -2.49 -6.86 10.55
N LYS A 33 -2.40 -5.77 9.78
CA LYS A 33 -2.57 -4.40 10.26
C LYS A 33 -3.93 -3.81 9.96
N GLY A 34 -4.57 -4.26 8.87
CA GLY A 34 -5.90 -3.81 8.53
C GLY A 34 -6.58 -4.65 7.48
N LYS A 35 -7.90 -4.50 7.39
CA LYS A 35 -8.74 -5.15 6.38
C LYS A 35 -9.85 -4.20 5.96
N ASN A 36 -10.25 -4.29 4.71
CA ASN A 36 -11.41 -3.61 4.18
C ASN A 36 -12.24 -4.60 3.35
N ARG A 37 -13.53 -4.75 3.67
CA ARG A 37 -14.44 -5.70 3.01
C ARG A 37 -15.26 -5.09 1.88
N PHE A 38 -15.13 -3.78 1.63
CA PHE A 38 -15.89 -3.10 0.61
C PHE A 38 -15.39 -3.53 -0.78
N PRO A 39 -16.27 -4.11 -1.63
CA PRO A 39 -15.89 -4.59 -2.95
C PRO A 39 -15.74 -3.47 -3.99
N ILE A 40 -16.11 -2.23 -3.63
CA ILE A 40 -16.11 -1.07 -4.53
C ILE A 40 -15.02 -0.11 -4.09
N ALA A 41 -14.06 0.16 -4.97
CA ALA A 41 -13.04 1.18 -4.80
C ALA A 41 -13.18 2.26 -5.88
N LEU A 42 -13.25 3.52 -5.45
CA LEU A 42 -13.34 4.68 -6.35
C LEU A 42 -11.99 5.39 -6.53
N GLY A 43 -10.87 4.81 -6.06
CA GLY A 43 -9.52 5.38 -6.24
C GLY A 43 -9.21 6.64 -5.42
N THR A 44 -10.21 7.24 -4.78
CA THR A 44 -10.08 8.55 -4.09
C THR A 44 -9.91 8.46 -2.58
N HIS A 45 -10.13 7.29 -1.98
CA HIS A 45 -10.15 7.13 -0.52
C HIS A 45 -9.16 6.08 -0.04
N THR A 46 -8.45 6.41 1.04
CA THR A 46 -7.61 5.44 1.75
C THR A 46 -8.48 4.41 2.45
N PHE A 47 -8.26 3.13 2.14
CA PHE A 47 -9.05 2.03 2.68
C PHE A 47 -8.44 1.43 3.93
N ILE A 48 -7.11 1.44 4.02
CA ILE A 48 -6.37 0.89 5.14
C ILE A 48 -5.23 1.86 5.45
N LYS A 49 -5.07 2.20 6.74
CA LYS A 49 -3.93 2.96 7.27
C LYS A 49 -3.24 2.17 8.35
N THR A 50 -1.92 2.26 8.44
CA THR A 50 -1.15 1.76 9.57
C THR A 50 0.08 2.63 9.78
N GLU A 51 0.44 2.87 11.04
CA GLU A 51 1.73 3.45 11.36
C GLU A 51 2.84 2.44 11.09
N LEU A 52 3.92 2.92 10.48
CA LEU A 52 5.22 2.27 10.38
C LEU A 52 6.18 3.01 11.29
N GLU A 53 6.78 2.27 12.21
CA GLU A 53 7.65 2.83 13.24
C GLU A 53 8.81 3.60 12.59
N ASN A 54 9.00 4.85 13.00
CA ASN A 54 10.05 5.74 12.51
C ASN A 54 9.99 6.09 11.01
N LEU A 55 8.90 5.78 10.31
CA LEU A 55 8.71 6.11 8.88
C LEU A 55 7.49 6.98 8.61
N GLY A 56 6.38 6.75 9.33
CA GLY A 56 5.12 7.47 9.16
C GLY A 56 3.94 6.55 8.85
N THR A 57 2.85 7.11 8.34
CA THR A 57 1.61 6.38 8.10
C THR A 57 1.61 5.78 6.69
N LEU A 58 1.50 4.46 6.59
CA LEU A 58 1.27 3.76 5.33
C LEU A 58 -0.22 3.74 5.00
N GLU A 59 -0.57 4.19 3.80
CA GLU A 59 -1.93 4.36 3.31
C GLU A 59 -2.16 3.53 2.04
N VAL A 60 -3.09 2.58 2.10
CA VAL A 60 -3.47 1.74 0.95
C VAL A 60 -4.73 2.29 0.30
N ILE A 61 -4.62 2.61 -0.98
CA ILE A 61 -5.66 3.21 -1.81
C ILE A 61 -5.95 2.25 -2.97
N PRO A 62 -7.06 1.49 -2.92
CA PRO A 62 -7.44 0.65 -4.03
C PRO A 62 -7.99 1.48 -5.18
N PHE A 63 -7.67 1.06 -6.41
CA PHE A 63 -8.11 1.66 -7.65
C PHE A 63 -8.93 0.63 -8.45
N ALA A 64 -10.03 1.09 -9.06
CA ALA A 64 -11.00 0.33 -9.85
C ALA A 64 -12.01 -0.60 -9.12
N LEU A 65 -13.13 -0.87 -9.80
CA LEU A 65 -14.32 -1.60 -9.31
C LEU A 65 -14.23 -3.14 -9.37
N PHE A 66 -13.42 -3.69 -10.28
CA PHE A 66 -13.45 -5.13 -10.62
C PHE A 66 -12.07 -5.79 -10.58
N THR A 67 -11.06 -5.14 -11.17
CA THR A 67 -9.65 -5.50 -11.03
C THR A 67 -9.06 -4.56 -9.99
N VAL A 68 -9.11 -4.94 -8.71
CA VAL A 68 -8.57 -4.10 -7.65
C VAL A 68 -7.08 -3.93 -7.91
N GLU A 69 -6.70 -2.77 -8.39
CA GLU A 69 -5.33 -2.27 -8.40
C GLU A 69 -5.10 -1.53 -7.08
N VAL A 70 -3.85 -1.31 -6.70
CA VAL A 70 -3.53 -0.61 -5.45
C VAL A 70 -2.43 0.41 -5.67
N SER A 71 -2.61 1.58 -5.06
CA SER A 71 -1.56 2.55 -4.79
C SER A 71 -1.31 2.57 -3.28
N VAL A 72 -0.06 2.72 -2.89
CA VAL A 72 0.34 2.83 -1.50
C VAL A 72 1.13 4.10 -1.31
N LYS A 73 0.70 4.92 -0.35
CA LYS A 73 1.40 6.14 0.02
C LYS A 73 2.04 5.99 1.40
N LEU A 74 3.23 6.54 1.57
CA LEU A 74 3.82 6.80 2.88
C LEU A 74 3.63 8.29 3.17
N THR A 75 2.83 8.58 4.20
CA THR A 75 2.51 9.94 4.61
C THR A 75 3.22 10.24 5.92
N THR A 76 4.06 11.26 5.90
CA THR A 76 4.74 11.84 7.05
C THR A 76 4.06 13.15 7.45
N GLU A 77 4.60 13.86 8.44
CA GLU A 77 4.09 15.19 8.80
C GLU A 77 4.25 16.23 7.68
N THR A 78 5.22 16.04 6.79
CA THR A 78 5.61 17.04 5.79
C THR A 78 5.21 16.66 4.37
N GLU A 79 5.09 15.37 4.06
CA GLU A 79 4.88 14.90 2.69
C GLU A 79 4.08 13.60 2.60
N SER A 80 3.50 13.35 1.43
CA SER A 80 2.86 12.07 1.09
C SER A 80 3.48 11.55 -0.21
N LEU A 81 4.20 10.44 -0.12
CA LEU A 81 4.97 9.85 -1.21
C LEU A 81 4.29 8.57 -1.69
N LEU A 82 4.07 8.44 -3.00
CA LEU A 82 3.61 7.19 -3.61
C LEU A 82 4.74 6.16 -3.60
N VAL A 83 4.72 5.21 -2.67
CA VAL A 83 5.80 4.22 -2.48
C VAL A 83 5.58 2.92 -3.25
N TYR A 84 4.36 2.65 -3.69
CA TYR A 84 4.03 1.52 -4.54
C TYR A 84 2.78 1.81 -5.37
N SER A 85 2.74 1.31 -6.60
CA SER A 85 1.50 1.22 -7.36
C SER A 85 1.53 -0.02 -8.26
N SER A 86 0.38 -0.69 -8.39
CA SER A 86 0.22 -1.82 -9.29
C SER A 86 -0.15 -1.42 -10.72
N HIS A 87 -0.41 -0.13 -10.98
CA HIS A 87 -0.96 0.34 -12.26
C HIS A 87 -0.24 1.57 -12.83
N GLU A 88 0.50 2.31 -12.00
CA GLU A 88 1.29 3.45 -12.45
C GLU A 88 2.76 3.29 -12.07
N ARG A 89 3.64 3.88 -12.88
CA ARG A 89 5.08 3.87 -12.62
C ARG A 89 5.42 4.92 -11.57
N LEU A 90 6.21 4.52 -10.56
CA LEU A 90 6.75 5.45 -9.58
C LEU A 90 7.70 6.47 -10.22
N SER A 91 7.74 7.69 -9.69
CA SER A 91 8.70 8.70 -10.11
C SER A 91 10.15 8.27 -9.82
N LEU A 92 11.13 8.75 -10.59
CA LEU A 92 12.54 8.43 -10.37
C LEU A 92 13.02 8.91 -8.99
N ASN A 93 12.52 10.05 -8.51
CA ASN A 93 12.87 10.59 -7.20
C ASN A 93 12.36 9.66 -6.08
N THR A 94 11.12 9.19 -6.20
CA THR A 94 10.54 8.28 -5.22
C THR A 94 11.26 6.93 -5.21
N GLN A 95 11.62 6.39 -6.39
CA GLN A 95 12.40 5.15 -6.45
C GLN A 95 13.76 5.29 -5.76
N ARG A 96 14.46 6.42 -5.96
CA ARG A 96 15.72 6.70 -5.27
C ARG A 96 15.55 6.78 -3.76
N TYR A 97 14.51 7.45 -3.30
CA TYR A 97 14.19 7.55 -1.88
C TYR A 97 13.90 6.17 -1.25
N ILE A 98 13.08 5.34 -1.89
CA ILE A 98 12.81 3.97 -1.42
C ILE A 98 14.10 3.15 -1.36
N ASN A 99 14.95 3.25 -2.39
CA ASN A 99 16.23 2.53 -2.39
C ASN A 99 17.15 2.97 -1.24
N GLN A 100 17.14 4.26 -0.88
CA GLN A 100 17.88 4.77 0.27
C GLN A 100 17.32 4.25 1.60
N LEU A 101 16.00 4.16 1.73
CA LEU A 101 15.38 3.57 2.91
C LEU A 101 15.71 2.07 3.06
N ASN A 102 15.83 1.36 1.94
CA ASN A 102 16.10 -0.08 1.91
C ASN A 102 17.60 -0.44 2.03
N SER A 103 18.49 0.56 2.00
CA SER A 103 19.95 0.37 2.09
C SER A 103 20.42 0.31 3.54
#